data_AF-A0A116MRE4-F1
#
_entry.id   AF-A0A116MRE4-F1
#
_cell.length_a   1.000
_cell.length_b   1.000
_cell.length_c   1.000
_cell.angle_alpha   90.00
_cell.angle_beta   90.00
_cell.angle_gamma   90.00
#
_symmetry.space_group_name_H-M   'P 1'
#
loop_
_entity.id
_entity.type
_entity.pdbx_description
1 polymer ?
#
loop_
_entity_poly.entity_id
_entity_poly.type
_entity_poly.pdbx_seq_one_letter_code
_entity_poly.pdbx_strand_id
1 'polypeptide(L)'
;MKKNKLFIALISATLLVTSVLFVRADEVFTNLPSSEVIIGTDDRQYLSDTTSTLNKKMVRITFEGLNEHGQRIVGSGSGVMISKDIVLTAAHCVYNSRNKEYYQNVKVVPSATWNGETFTAPLGYSVAQETEVLSGYLTGDSTQDIGVIKLQSSLGNQTGYLEIAVQQANVGQYIKTIGYPGDRMGMYLSEGKIISSSGSTITYNLDTSGGQSGSPILNEANQIIAIHYAGNQTEQYNIARLITPDVQQLIESVNSTSGAVYRVYNPNSGWHHYTSSLGEKNHLVSLGWKDEGIAWEAGNNVPVHRLYNPNNGHHFYTTNTAEKDSLVATGWKYENIAFYSGDNLEVFRLYNPNTGEHFYTVNYLERNHLIAVGWGYEGVAFKTK
;
A
#
# COMPACT_ATOMS: atom_id res chain seq x y z
N MET A 1 -34.88 66.53 42.37
CA MET A 1 -35.50 65.19 42.27
C MET A 1 -34.43 64.12 42.50
N LYS A 2 -34.79 63.11 43.29
CA LYS A 2 -34.03 62.06 43.98
C LYS A 2 -32.60 61.71 43.50
N LYS A 3 -31.65 61.96 44.41
CA LYS A 3 -30.46 61.13 44.66
C LYS A 3 -30.91 59.73 45.10
N ASN A 4 -30.29 58.67 44.59
CA ASN A 4 -30.22 57.39 45.30
C ASN A 4 -28.84 56.76 45.07
N LYS A 5 -28.09 56.65 46.16
CA LYS A 5 -26.90 55.81 46.28
C LYS A 5 -27.34 54.35 46.23
N LEU A 6 -26.66 53.50 45.46
CA LEU A 6 -26.74 52.06 45.66
C LEU A 6 -25.32 51.50 45.83
N PHE A 7 -25.15 50.85 46.98
CA PHE A 7 -23.98 50.11 47.42
C PHE A 7 -23.61 49.02 46.40
N ILE A 8 -22.36 49.00 45.95
CA ILE A 8 -21.77 47.81 45.34
C ILE A 8 -21.07 47.04 46.46
N ALA A 9 -21.71 45.96 46.91
CA ALA A 9 -21.10 44.97 47.77
C ALA A 9 -20.13 44.12 46.94
N LEU A 10 -18.89 43.98 47.41
CA LEU A 10 -17.95 42.97 46.93
C LEU A 10 -18.57 41.58 47.14
N ILE A 11 -18.91 40.90 46.06
CA ILE A 11 -19.11 39.45 46.06
C ILE A 11 -17.82 38.85 45.52
N SER A 12 -17.04 38.25 46.42
CA SER A 12 -15.92 37.39 46.06
C SER A 12 -16.46 36.13 45.37
N ALA A 13 -16.51 36.16 44.04
CA ALA A 13 -16.71 34.95 43.26
C ALA A 13 -15.37 34.21 43.16
N THR A 14 -15.19 33.22 44.04
CA THR A 14 -14.14 32.22 43.90
C THR A 14 -14.40 31.47 42.59
N LEU A 15 -13.61 31.75 41.56
CA LEU A 15 -13.65 31.02 40.31
C LEU A 15 -13.06 29.62 40.60
N LEU A 16 -13.93 28.63 40.81
CA LEU A 16 -13.54 27.24 40.70
C LEU A 16 -13.18 27.00 39.23
N VAL A 17 -11.88 27.07 38.91
CA VAL A 17 -11.37 26.51 37.66
C VAL A 17 -11.45 25.00 37.85
N THR A 18 -12.57 24.40 37.48
CA THR A 18 -12.58 22.98 37.13
C THR A 18 -11.67 22.85 35.93
N SER A 19 -10.42 22.46 36.16
CA SER A 19 -9.53 22.01 35.13
C SER A 19 -10.17 20.78 34.50
N VAL A 20 -10.92 20.98 33.42
CA VAL A 20 -11.15 19.93 32.45
C VAL A 20 -9.76 19.62 31.92
N LEU A 21 -9.17 18.54 32.43
CA LEU A 21 -8.03 17.89 31.80
C LEU A 21 -8.50 17.49 30.40
N PHE A 22 -8.32 18.38 29.43
CA PHE A 22 -8.18 17.97 28.05
C PHE A 22 -6.89 17.17 28.01
N VAL A 23 -7.01 15.85 28.15
CA VAL A 23 -6.00 14.95 27.63
C VAL A 23 -5.94 15.26 26.15
N ARG A 24 -4.87 15.95 25.72
CA ARG A 24 -4.58 16.06 24.29
C ARG A 24 -4.43 14.64 23.78
N ALA A 25 -5.12 14.32 22.69
CA ALA A 25 -5.00 13.04 22.00
C ALA A 25 -3.56 12.75 21.52
N ASP A 26 -2.64 13.71 21.65
CA ASP A 26 -1.25 13.62 21.22
C ASP A 26 -0.32 12.87 22.18
N GLU A 27 -0.75 12.53 23.41
CA GLU A 27 0.11 11.83 24.40
C GLU A 27 -0.16 10.32 24.57
N VAL A 28 -1.01 9.71 23.72
CA VAL A 28 -1.31 8.25 23.80
C VAL A 28 -0.62 7.45 22.68
N PHE A 29 0.03 8.09 21.71
CA PHE A 29 0.44 7.43 20.45
C PHE A 29 1.88 6.91 20.34
N THR A 30 2.67 6.82 21.40
CA THR A 30 4.08 6.39 21.30
C THR A 30 4.40 4.97 21.78
N ASN A 31 3.42 4.14 22.13
CA ASN A 31 3.69 2.74 22.53
C ASN A 31 2.77 1.76 21.79
N LEU A 32 2.93 1.66 20.47
CA LEU A 32 2.51 0.44 19.76
C LEU A 32 3.69 -0.53 19.76
N PRO A 33 3.51 -1.79 20.20
CA PRO A 33 4.56 -2.78 20.15
C PRO A 33 4.89 -3.09 18.68
N SER A 34 6.13 -2.81 18.28
CA SER A 34 6.55 -2.79 16.88
C SER A 34 7.33 -4.05 16.49
N SER A 35 6.99 -5.19 17.07
CA SER A 35 7.77 -6.42 16.91
C SER A 35 6.90 -7.64 17.11
N GLU A 36 6.75 -8.41 16.05
CA GLU A 36 6.25 -9.78 16.07
C GLU A 36 7.05 -10.63 17.07
N VAL A 37 6.38 -11.62 17.66
CA VAL A 37 6.88 -12.27 18.87
C VAL A 37 6.84 -13.78 18.76
N ILE A 38 7.91 -14.42 19.24
CA ILE A 38 7.94 -15.84 19.59
C ILE A 38 7.45 -15.98 21.02
N ILE A 39 6.38 -16.75 21.22
CA ILE A 39 5.62 -16.87 22.45
C ILE A 39 6.02 -18.18 23.14
N GLY A 40 6.85 -18.08 24.17
CA GLY A 40 7.38 -19.27 24.85
C GLY A 40 8.42 -20.00 24.00
N THR A 41 8.17 -21.27 23.68
CA THR A 41 9.08 -22.11 22.88
C THR A 41 8.72 -22.00 21.42
N ASP A 42 9.70 -21.69 20.57
CA ASP A 42 9.53 -21.58 19.13
C ASP A 42 9.09 -22.90 18.49
N ASP A 43 7.83 -22.98 18.08
CA ASP A 43 7.19 -24.19 17.52
C ASP A 43 7.04 -24.18 16.00
N ARG A 44 7.62 -23.17 15.34
CA ARG A 44 7.52 -22.99 13.88
C ARG A 44 8.13 -24.16 13.12
N GLN A 45 7.37 -24.68 12.17
CA GLN A 45 7.77 -25.80 11.32
C GLN A 45 8.26 -25.32 9.96
N TYR A 46 9.48 -25.70 9.58
CA TYR A 46 10.02 -25.40 8.24
C TYR A 46 9.29 -26.21 7.16
N LEU A 47 8.86 -25.53 6.11
CA LEU A 47 8.18 -26.14 4.96
C LEU A 47 9.14 -26.28 3.78
N SER A 48 9.69 -27.48 3.59
CA SER A 48 10.65 -27.77 2.52
C SER A 48 10.02 -27.83 1.13
N ASP A 49 8.80 -28.35 1.00
CA ASP A 49 8.03 -28.32 -0.25
C ASP A 49 7.14 -27.07 -0.30
N THR A 50 7.70 -25.98 -0.82
CA THR A 50 6.98 -24.71 -1.05
C THR A 50 6.02 -24.76 -2.23
N THR A 51 6.06 -25.83 -3.04
CA THR A 51 5.25 -26.01 -4.24
C THR A 51 4.01 -26.89 -4.03
N SER A 52 3.86 -27.43 -2.82
CA SER A 52 2.66 -28.18 -2.42
C SER A 52 1.38 -27.36 -2.62
N THR A 53 0.24 -28.05 -2.71
CA THR A 53 -1.06 -27.44 -3.05
C THR A 53 -1.36 -26.20 -2.21
N LEU A 54 -1.13 -26.23 -0.90
CA LEU A 54 -1.37 -25.09 -0.01
C LEU A 54 -0.24 -24.06 -0.11
N ASN A 55 1.00 -24.50 0.02
CA ASN A 55 2.16 -23.63 0.17
C ASN A 55 2.41 -22.74 -1.04
N LYS A 56 2.06 -23.21 -2.24
CA LYS A 56 2.27 -22.44 -3.46
C LYS A 56 1.46 -21.16 -3.59
N LYS A 57 0.47 -20.97 -2.71
CA LYS A 57 -0.36 -19.77 -2.64
C LYS A 57 0.25 -18.71 -1.73
N MET A 58 1.26 -19.06 -0.94
CA MET A 58 1.97 -18.15 -0.06
C MET A 58 3.02 -17.39 -0.88
N VAL A 59 3.12 -16.08 -0.64
CA VAL A 59 4.05 -15.23 -1.36
C VAL A 59 5.03 -14.57 -0.42
N ARG A 60 6.28 -14.49 -0.86
CA ARG A 60 7.27 -13.57 -0.29
C ARG A 60 7.19 -12.26 -1.04
N ILE A 61 7.08 -11.16 -0.31
CA ILE A 61 7.01 -9.81 -0.87
C ILE A 61 8.34 -9.13 -0.56
N THR A 62 8.88 -8.41 -1.54
CA THR A 62 9.99 -7.48 -1.33
C THR A 62 9.59 -6.12 -1.86
N PHE A 63 9.88 -5.07 -1.12
CA PHE A 63 9.48 -3.72 -1.46
C PHE A 63 10.62 -2.75 -1.17
N GLU A 64 10.63 -1.64 -1.90
CA GLU A 64 11.65 -0.62 -1.80
C GLU A 64 11.04 0.73 -1.48
N GLY A 65 11.64 1.41 -0.51
CA GLY A 65 11.25 2.74 -0.10
C GLY A 65 12.46 3.62 0.15
N LEU A 66 12.20 4.82 0.66
CA LEU A 66 13.21 5.70 1.22
C LEU A 66 12.97 5.83 2.72
N ASN A 67 14.02 5.99 3.52
CA ASN A 67 13.88 6.44 4.90
C ASN A 67 13.74 7.97 4.97
N GLU A 68 13.59 8.52 6.18
CA GLU A 68 13.47 9.97 6.44
C GLU A 68 14.67 10.79 5.93
N HIS A 69 15.80 10.14 5.64
CA HIS A 69 17.01 10.75 5.11
C HIS A 69 17.17 10.54 3.60
N GLY A 70 16.15 10.04 2.91
CA GLY A 70 16.19 9.77 1.47
C GLY A 70 17.05 8.56 1.07
N GLN A 71 17.44 7.70 2.02
CA GLN A 71 18.25 6.51 1.75
C GLN A 71 17.34 5.33 1.39
N ARG A 72 17.75 4.52 0.41
CA ARG A 72 17.01 3.33 -0.02
C ARG A 72 16.90 2.32 1.12
N ILE A 73 15.67 1.91 1.42
CA ILE A 73 15.35 0.79 2.30
C ILE A 73 14.77 -0.34 1.47
N VAL A 74 15.17 -1.56 1.79
CA VAL A 74 14.59 -2.78 1.22
C VAL A 74 13.95 -3.54 2.36
N GLY A 75 12.63 -3.72 2.27
CA GLY A 75 11.87 -4.52 3.20
C GLY A 75 11.43 -5.83 2.56
N SER A 76 11.04 -6.77 3.42
CA SER A 76 10.35 -7.97 2.99
C SER A 76 9.17 -8.26 3.89
N GLY A 77 8.14 -8.86 3.30
CA GLY A 77 6.95 -9.31 4.00
C GLY A 77 6.44 -10.62 3.40
N SER A 78 5.27 -11.00 3.85
CA SER A 78 4.54 -12.19 3.42
C SER A 78 3.18 -11.78 2.84
N GLY A 79 2.52 -12.73 2.18
CA GLY A 79 1.19 -12.51 1.62
C GLY A 79 0.57 -13.82 1.14
N VAL A 80 -0.63 -13.71 0.58
CA VAL A 80 -1.37 -14.84 0.03
C VAL A 80 -2.10 -14.50 -1.27
N MET A 81 -2.05 -15.41 -2.23
CA MET A 81 -2.83 -15.34 -3.47
C MET A 81 -4.32 -15.56 -3.19
N ILE A 82 -5.18 -14.60 -3.58
CA ILE A 82 -6.65 -14.68 -3.42
C ILE A 82 -7.42 -14.66 -4.74
N SER A 83 -6.74 -14.39 -5.85
CA SER A 83 -7.31 -14.51 -7.20
C SER A 83 -6.22 -14.89 -8.21
N LYS A 84 -6.56 -14.87 -9.51
CA LYS A 84 -5.57 -15.03 -10.58
C LYS A 84 -4.43 -14.00 -10.51
N ASP A 85 -4.67 -12.80 -9.96
CA ASP A 85 -3.77 -11.64 -10.02
C ASP A 85 -3.87 -10.71 -8.80
N ILE A 86 -4.44 -11.16 -7.69
CA ILE A 86 -4.57 -10.37 -6.45
C ILE A 86 -3.93 -11.11 -5.28
N VAL A 87 -3.18 -10.35 -4.48
CA VAL A 87 -2.55 -10.77 -3.22
C VAL A 87 -3.06 -9.92 -2.07
N LEU A 88 -3.30 -10.56 -0.92
CA LEU A 88 -3.44 -9.88 0.38
C LEU A 88 -2.12 -9.88 1.14
N THR A 89 -1.85 -8.79 1.84
CA THR A 89 -0.69 -8.60 2.72
C THR A 89 -1.01 -7.56 3.80
N ALA A 90 -0.04 -7.21 4.65
CA ALA A 90 -0.16 -6.09 5.59
C ALA A 90 -0.04 -4.76 4.84
N ALA A 91 -0.75 -3.73 5.29
CA ALA A 91 -0.68 -2.39 4.70
C ALA A 91 0.74 -1.82 4.78
N HIS A 92 1.45 -2.03 5.89
CA HIS A 92 2.84 -1.57 6.01
C HIS A 92 3.84 -2.30 5.09
N CYS A 93 3.43 -3.36 4.38
CA CYS A 93 4.25 -4.00 3.35
C CYS A 93 4.09 -3.31 1.97
N VAL A 94 3.12 -2.42 1.82
CA VAL A 94 2.83 -1.69 0.57
C VAL A 94 2.80 -0.17 0.73
N TYR A 95 2.67 0.33 1.96
CA TYR A 95 2.62 1.74 2.28
C TYR A 95 3.54 2.08 3.46
N ASN A 96 4.38 3.09 3.28
CA ASN A 96 5.21 3.67 4.32
C ASN A 96 4.44 4.77 5.05
N SER A 97 3.90 4.47 6.22
CA SER A 97 3.14 5.43 7.03
C SER A 97 3.97 6.59 7.58
N ARG A 98 5.30 6.45 7.69
CA ARG A 98 6.19 7.53 8.14
C ARG A 98 6.37 8.60 7.07
N ASN A 99 6.63 8.16 5.83
CA ASN A 99 6.80 9.08 4.70
C ASN A 99 5.47 9.43 4.03
N LYS A 100 4.40 8.72 4.37
CA LYS A 100 3.09 8.80 3.72
C LYS A 100 3.15 8.50 2.22
N GLU A 101 3.84 7.44 1.85
CA GLU A 101 4.07 7.08 0.45
C GLU A 101 3.86 5.58 0.24
N TYR A 102 3.28 5.20 -0.90
CA TYR A 102 3.25 3.81 -1.34
C TYR A 102 4.64 3.35 -1.79
N TYR A 103 5.03 2.14 -1.39
CA TYR A 103 6.28 1.57 -1.86
C TYR A 103 6.24 1.34 -3.36
N GLN A 104 7.38 1.59 -3.99
CA GLN A 104 7.62 1.29 -5.38
C GLN A 104 8.25 -0.12 -5.46
N ASN A 105 8.21 -0.75 -6.63
CA ASN A 105 8.87 -2.05 -6.85
C ASN A 105 8.42 -3.18 -5.92
N VAL A 106 7.15 -3.19 -5.51
CA VAL A 106 6.60 -4.29 -4.73
C VAL A 106 6.61 -5.56 -5.59
N LYS A 107 7.60 -6.42 -5.35
CA LYS A 107 7.80 -7.69 -6.06
C LYS A 107 7.22 -8.82 -5.23
N VAL A 108 6.43 -9.66 -5.89
CA VAL A 108 5.70 -10.77 -5.31
C VAL A 108 6.23 -12.08 -5.88
N VAL A 109 6.71 -12.96 -5.00
CA VAL A 109 7.31 -14.25 -5.36
C VAL A 109 6.54 -15.38 -4.66
N PRO A 110 5.58 -16.05 -5.34
CA PRO A 110 4.93 -17.24 -4.80
C PRO A 110 5.91 -18.40 -4.70
N SER A 111 5.67 -19.29 -3.73
CA SER A 111 6.53 -20.47 -3.51
C SER A 111 8.02 -20.12 -3.37
N ALA A 112 8.37 -18.92 -2.89
CA ALA A 112 9.77 -18.55 -2.74
C ALA A 112 10.50 -19.61 -1.90
N THR A 113 11.59 -20.16 -2.42
CA THR A 113 12.31 -21.29 -1.79
C THR A 113 13.73 -20.89 -1.48
N TRP A 114 14.13 -21.03 -0.22
CA TRP A 114 15.52 -20.87 0.19
C TRP A 114 16.35 -22.07 -0.27
N ASN A 115 17.40 -21.84 -1.05
CA ASN A 115 18.28 -22.91 -1.55
C ASN A 115 19.58 -23.08 -0.75
N GLY A 116 19.74 -22.35 0.36
CA GLY A 116 20.99 -22.28 1.13
C GLY A 116 21.73 -20.95 0.98
N GLU A 117 21.47 -20.20 -0.09
CA GLU A 117 22.17 -18.95 -0.41
C GLU A 117 21.22 -17.79 -0.72
N THR A 118 20.13 -18.07 -1.45
CA THR A 118 19.16 -17.08 -1.88
C THR A 118 17.75 -17.67 -1.97
N PHE A 119 16.76 -16.77 -2.00
CA PHE A 119 15.40 -17.14 -2.36
C PHE A 119 15.28 -17.29 -3.88
N THR A 120 14.94 -18.49 -4.31
CA THR A 120 14.56 -18.81 -5.68
C THR A 120 13.07 -18.54 -5.91
N ALA A 121 12.66 -18.44 -7.18
CA ALA A 121 11.27 -18.18 -7.59
C ALA A 121 10.76 -19.33 -8.49
N PRO A 122 10.41 -20.51 -7.91
CA PRO A 122 10.06 -21.70 -8.69
C PRO A 122 8.87 -21.51 -9.63
N LEU A 123 7.92 -20.66 -9.26
CA LEU A 123 6.72 -20.33 -10.03
C LEU A 123 6.79 -18.92 -10.66
N GLY A 124 8.01 -18.39 -10.79
CA GLY A 124 8.24 -17.04 -11.27
C GLY A 124 7.88 -15.97 -10.24
N TYR A 125 7.76 -14.73 -10.71
CA TYR A 125 7.37 -13.58 -9.89
C TYR A 125 6.56 -12.60 -10.72
N SER A 126 5.93 -11.66 -10.02
CA SER A 126 5.27 -10.50 -10.60
C SER A 126 5.63 -9.27 -9.79
N VAL A 127 5.35 -8.10 -10.33
CA VAL A 127 5.40 -6.84 -9.58
C VAL A 127 3.98 -6.28 -9.46
N ALA A 128 3.79 -5.42 -8.47
CA ALA A 128 2.54 -4.70 -8.31
C ALA A 128 2.26 -3.83 -9.54
N GLN A 129 1.05 -3.95 -10.06
CA GLN A 129 0.42 -2.97 -10.95
C GLN A 129 -0.23 -1.85 -10.12
N GLU A 130 -0.88 -2.23 -9.03
CA GLU A 130 -1.59 -1.35 -8.12
C GLU A 130 -1.46 -1.91 -6.70
N THR A 131 -1.29 -1.01 -5.74
CA THR A 131 -1.40 -1.33 -4.32
C THR A 131 -2.41 -0.39 -3.69
N GLU A 132 -3.21 -0.92 -2.78
CA GLU A 132 -4.23 -0.17 -2.04
C GLU A 132 -4.22 -0.61 -0.57
N VAL A 133 -4.55 0.32 0.31
CA VAL A 133 -4.76 0.05 1.74
C VAL A 133 -6.08 0.68 2.18
N LEU A 134 -6.61 0.26 3.32
CA LEU A 134 -7.78 0.90 3.90
C LEU A 134 -7.50 2.38 4.24
N SER A 135 -8.47 3.26 4.00
CA SER A 135 -8.30 4.70 4.19
C SER A 135 -7.97 5.08 5.63
N GLY A 136 -8.47 4.34 6.63
CA GLY A 136 -8.13 4.61 8.02
C GLY A 136 -6.64 4.40 8.32
N TYR A 137 -5.99 3.46 7.63
CA TYR A 137 -4.55 3.24 7.73
C TYR A 137 -3.76 4.47 7.28
N LEU A 138 -4.20 5.14 6.21
CA LEU A 138 -3.59 6.38 5.72
C LEU A 138 -3.72 7.53 6.73
N THR A 139 -4.74 7.49 7.58
CA THR A 139 -4.99 8.48 8.63
C THR A 139 -4.42 8.10 10.01
N GLY A 140 -3.68 6.99 10.10
CA GLY A 140 -2.97 6.58 11.32
C GLY A 140 -3.66 5.51 12.16
N ASP A 141 -4.77 4.93 11.71
CA ASP A 141 -5.39 3.78 12.38
C ASP A 141 -4.60 2.49 12.10
N SER A 142 -3.72 2.14 13.03
CA SER A 142 -2.88 0.94 12.95
C SER A 142 -3.66 -0.37 13.00
N THR A 143 -4.94 -0.34 13.41
CA THR A 143 -5.79 -1.54 13.38
C THR A 143 -6.24 -1.89 11.97
N GLN A 144 -6.11 -0.98 11.00
CA GLN A 144 -6.49 -1.17 9.60
C GLN A 144 -5.31 -1.64 8.71
N ASP A 145 -4.34 -2.32 9.30
CA ASP A 145 -3.11 -2.76 8.64
C ASP A 145 -3.33 -3.99 7.72
N ILE A 146 -4.00 -3.75 6.59
CA ILE A 146 -4.22 -4.69 5.51
C ILE A 146 -4.10 -4.00 4.16
N GLY A 147 -3.39 -4.64 3.24
CA GLY A 147 -3.13 -4.14 1.90
C GLY A 147 -3.50 -5.17 0.82
N VAL A 148 -3.92 -4.64 -0.32
CA VAL A 148 -4.20 -5.41 -1.54
C VAL A 148 -3.14 -5.07 -2.57
N ILE A 149 -2.63 -6.09 -3.27
CA ILE A 149 -1.73 -5.93 -4.42
C ILE A 149 -2.40 -6.53 -5.64
N LYS A 150 -2.64 -5.71 -6.68
CA LYS A 150 -2.90 -6.18 -8.04
C LYS A 150 -1.58 -6.48 -8.73
N LEU A 151 -1.45 -7.65 -9.33
CA LEU A 151 -0.25 -8.08 -10.01
C LEU A 151 -0.32 -7.77 -11.51
N GLN A 152 0.82 -7.42 -12.10
CA GLN A 152 0.95 -7.26 -13.55
C GLN A 152 0.77 -8.58 -14.32
N SER A 153 0.97 -9.73 -13.67
CA SER A 153 0.82 -11.06 -14.28
C SER A 153 -0.11 -11.95 -13.46
N SER A 154 -0.83 -12.84 -14.14
CA SER A 154 -1.78 -13.76 -13.52
C SER A 154 -1.12 -14.98 -12.88
N LEU A 155 -0.26 -14.77 -11.86
CA LEU A 155 0.43 -15.84 -11.12
C LEU A 155 -0.52 -16.89 -10.52
N GLY A 156 -1.74 -16.48 -10.18
CA GLY A 156 -2.80 -17.35 -9.65
C GLY A 156 -3.20 -18.48 -10.59
N ASN A 157 -2.91 -18.38 -11.90
CA ASN A 157 -3.10 -19.49 -12.84
C ASN A 157 -2.16 -20.69 -12.56
N GLN A 158 -0.99 -20.43 -11.95
CA GLN A 158 0.00 -21.46 -11.60
C GLN A 158 -0.14 -21.88 -10.12
N THR A 159 -0.34 -20.90 -9.24
CA THR A 159 -0.41 -21.11 -7.79
C THR A 159 -1.78 -21.60 -7.33
N GLY A 160 -2.84 -21.32 -8.09
CA GLY A 160 -4.19 -21.24 -7.51
C GLY A 160 -4.27 -20.12 -6.46
N TYR A 161 -5.37 -20.06 -5.73
CA TYR A 161 -5.60 -19.06 -4.69
C TYR A 161 -6.45 -19.65 -3.57
N LEU A 162 -6.43 -19.01 -2.40
CA LEU A 162 -7.25 -19.41 -1.26
C LEU A 162 -8.57 -18.66 -1.22
N GLU A 163 -9.59 -19.32 -0.70
CA GLU A 163 -10.87 -18.71 -0.41
C GLU A 163 -10.79 -17.83 0.84
N ILE A 164 -11.55 -16.75 0.83
CA ILE A 164 -11.76 -15.88 1.99
C ILE A 164 -13.01 -16.33 2.72
N ALA A 165 -12.91 -16.54 4.03
CA ALA A 165 -14.04 -16.80 4.90
C ALA A 165 -14.44 -15.50 5.62
N VAL A 166 -15.57 -14.91 5.21
CA VAL A 166 -16.17 -13.76 5.89
C VAL A 166 -16.96 -14.26 7.09
N GLN A 167 -16.24 -14.64 8.16
CA GLN A 167 -16.84 -15.15 9.37
C GLN A 167 -16.26 -14.46 10.61
N GLN A 168 -17.05 -14.45 11.69
CA GLN A 168 -16.57 -14.05 13.00
C GLN A 168 -15.54 -15.05 13.50
N ALA A 169 -14.37 -14.56 13.88
CA ALA A 169 -13.35 -15.35 14.54
C ALA A 169 -13.74 -15.60 16.00
N ASN A 170 -13.70 -16.86 16.43
CA ASN A 170 -14.09 -17.23 17.79
C ASN A 170 -12.86 -17.38 18.68
N VAL A 171 -12.94 -16.87 19.91
CA VAL A 171 -11.89 -17.12 20.91
C VAL A 171 -11.78 -18.62 21.17
N GLY A 172 -10.55 -19.13 21.18
CA GLY A 172 -10.24 -20.56 21.30
C GLY A 172 -10.26 -21.33 19.97
N GLN A 173 -10.66 -20.71 18.86
CA GLN A 173 -10.62 -21.31 17.53
C GLN A 173 -9.18 -21.65 17.14
N TYR A 174 -8.97 -22.85 16.63
CA TYR A 174 -7.69 -23.27 16.07
C TYR A 174 -7.44 -22.60 14.72
N ILE A 175 -6.22 -22.11 14.55
CA ILE A 175 -5.79 -21.38 13.37
C ILE A 175 -4.32 -21.69 13.08
N LYS A 176 -3.91 -21.39 11.85
CA LYS A 176 -2.52 -21.51 11.41
C LYS A 176 -2.11 -20.35 10.52
N THR A 177 -0.81 -20.07 10.47
CA THR A 177 -0.20 -19.07 9.60
C THR A 177 0.96 -19.70 8.83
N ILE A 178 1.12 -19.31 7.57
CA ILE A 178 2.26 -19.72 6.75
C ILE A 178 2.88 -18.49 6.12
N GLY A 179 4.19 -18.31 6.30
CA GLY A 179 4.89 -17.15 5.76
C GLY A 179 6.40 -17.24 5.79
N TYR A 180 7.02 -16.07 5.65
CA TYR A 180 8.46 -15.90 5.46
C TYR A 180 9.08 -15.08 6.59
N PRO A 181 9.39 -15.70 7.74
CA PRO A 181 10.07 -15.02 8.82
C PRO A 181 11.43 -14.46 8.39
N GLY A 182 11.84 -13.34 8.99
CA GLY A 182 13.12 -12.69 8.74
C GLY A 182 14.24 -13.20 9.64
N ASP A 183 13.91 -13.78 10.79
CA ASP A 183 14.87 -14.40 11.72
C ASP A 183 15.28 -15.83 11.31
N ARG A 184 14.59 -16.44 10.34
CA ARG A 184 14.88 -17.77 9.80
C ARG A 184 14.70 -17.79 8.29
N MET A 185 15.58 -18.48 7.57
CA MET A 185 15.51 -18.52 6.11
C MET A 185 14.52 -19.56 5.61
N GLY A 186 13.46 -19.12 4.92
CA GLY A 186 12.53 -19.96 4.18
C GLY A 186 11.07 -19.76 4.56
N MET A 187 10.23 -20.73 4.22
CA MET A 187 8.80 -20.72 4.52
C MET A 187 8.52 -21.53 5.80
N TYR A 188 7.73 -20.97 6.70
CA TYR A 188 7.42 -21.59 7.99
C TYR A 188 5.92 -21.59 8.26
N LEU A 189 5.46 -22.68 8.86
CA LEU A 189 4.13 -22.85 9.45
C LEU A 189 4.21 -22.58 10.97
N SER A 190 3.23 -21.87 11.51
CA SER A 190 2.94 -21.88 12.95
C SER A 190 1.45 -22.12 13.16
N GLU A 191 1.11 -22.77 14.26
CA GLU A 191 -0.24 -23.20 14.59
C GLU A 191 -0.58 -22.83 16.03
N GLY A 192 -1.86 -22.57 16.30
CA GLY A 192 -2.26 -22.11 17.63
C GLY A 192 -3.73 -21.76 17.68
N LYS A 193 -4.08 -20.84 18.56
CA LYS A 193 -5.46 -20.43 18.83
C LYS A 193 -5.61 -18.94 18.93
N ILE A 194 -6.81 -18.48 18.59
CA ILE A 194 -7.26 -17.11 18.85
C ILE A 194 -7.44 -16.94 20.36
N ILE A 195 -6.81 -15.91 20.93
CA ILE A 195 -6.88 -15.62 22.37
C ILE A 195 -7.85 -14.46 22.66
N SER A 196 -8.05 -13.54 21.71
CA SER A 196 -9.05 -12.49 21.81
C SER A 196 -9.55 -12.06 20.43
N SER A 197 -10.77 -11.51 20.40
CA SER A 197 -11.34 -10.87 19.21
C SER A 197 -12.09 -9.62 19.66
N SER A 198 -11.76 -8.48 19.06
CA SER A 198 -12.41 -7.20 19.35
C SER A 198 -12.52 -6.39 18.07
N GLY A 199 -13.76 -6.08 17.68
CA GLY A 199 -14.06 -5.36 16.45
C GLY A 199 -13.46 -6.05 15.22
N SER A 200 -12.42 -5.43 14.67
CA SER A 200 -11.81 -5.75 13.39
C SER A 200 -10.47 -6.51 13.57
N THR A 201 -10.07 -6.75 14.82
CA THR A 201 -8.77 -7.28 15.21
C THR A 201 -8.93 -8.59 15.99
N ILE A 202 -8.04 -9.54 15.73
CA ILE A 202 -7.83 -10.71 16.57
C ILE A 202 -6.41 -10.73 17.12
N THR A 203 -6.26 -11.31 18.30
CA THR A 203 -4.95 -11.70 18.81
C THR A 203 -4.88 -13.21 18.96
N TYR A 204 -3.67 -13.76 18.89
CA TYR A 204 -3.43 -15.20 18.95
C TYR A 204 -2.03 -15.52 19.49
N ASN A 205 -1.81 -16.80 19.78
CA ASN A 205 -0.59 -17.31 20.40
C ASN A 205 0.35 -18.07 19.45
N LEU A 206 0.20 -17.91 18.13
CA LEU A 206 1.09 -18.47 17.11
C LEU A 206 2.39 -17.69 17.11
N ASP A 207 3.50 -18.36 16.83
CA ASP A 207 4.82 -17.75 16.71
C ASP A 207 5.00 -17.02 15.38
N THR A 208 5.35 -15.73 15.47
CA THR A 208 5.69 -14.91 14.29
C THR A 208 6.90 -14.03 14.56
N SER A 209 7.51 -13.53 13.49
CA SER A 209 8.66 -12.64 13.54
C SER A 209 8.59 -11.68 12.35
N GLY A 210 9.32 -10.56 12.42
CA GLY A 210 9.39 -9.59 11.32
C GLY A 210 9.70 -10.28 9.99
N GLY A 211 8.97 -9.92 8.93
CA GLY A 211 8.97 -10.61 7.63
C GLY A 211 7.75 -11.50 7.41
N GLN A 212 7.12 -12.01 8.48
CA GLN A 212 5.82 -12.68 8.38
C GLN A 212 4.64 -11.71 8.26
N SER A 213 4.88 -10.42 8.40
CA SER A 213 3.86 -9.40 8.23
C SER A 213 3.18 -9.56 6.85
N GLY A 214 1.86 -9.73 6.86
CA GLY A 214 1.04 -10.06 5.70
C GLY A 214 0.71 -11.54 5.51
N SER A 215 1.27 -12.46 6.31
CA SER A 215 0.90 -13.87 6.27
C SER A 215 -0.59 -14.08 6.58
N PRO A 216 -1.27 -15.01 5.89
CA PRO A 216 -2.67 -15.30 6.16
C PRO A 216 -2.85 -16.05 7.47
N ILE A 217 -3.89 -15.71 8.20
CA ILE A 217 -4.45 -16.55 9.25
C ILE A 217 -5.52 -17.44 8.62
N LEU A 218 -5.26 -18.74 8.65
CA LEU A 218 -6.10 -19.77 8.05
C LEU A 218 -6.89 -20.51 9.12
N ASN A 219 -8.15 -20.82 8.81
CA ASN A 219 -8.95 -21.77 9.59
C ASN A 219 -8.59 -23.23 9.23
N GLU A 220 -9.25 -24.20 9.89
CA GLU A 220 -9.03 -25.64 9.63
C GLU A 220 -9.32 -26.06 8.18
N ALA A 221 -10.22 -25.36 7.49
CA ALA A 221 -10.55 -25.57 6.08
C ALA A 221 -9.57 -24.88 5.10
N ASN A 222 -8.48 -24.27 5.61
CA ASN A 222 -7.52 -23.47 4.83
C ASN A 222 -8.13 -22.24 4.15
N GLN A 223 -9.18 -21.66 4.73
CA GLN A 223 -9.74 -20.39 4.27
C GLN A 223 -9.13 -19.24 5.07
N ILE A 224 -8.91 -18.11 4.41
CA ILE A 224 -8.34 -16.90 5.01
C ILE A 224 -9.41 -16.22 5.86
N ILE A 225 -9.13 -16.03 7.15
CA ILE A 225 -10.02 -15.28 8.07
C ILE A 225 -9.42 -13.94 8.49
N ALA A 226 -8.10 -13.78 8.45
CA ALA A 226 -7.39 -12.57 8.83
C ALA A 226 -6.01 -12.49 8.16
N ILE A 227 -5.37 -11.33 8.23
CA ILE A 227 -3.98 -11.10 7.80
C ILE A 227 -3.14 -10.63 9.00
N HIS A 228 -2.05 -11.35 9.28
CA HIS A 228 -1.10 -10.98 10.34
C HIS A 228 -0.40 -9.66 10.01
N TYR A 229 -0.22 -8.79 11.00
CA TYR A 229 0.51 -7.52 10.79
C TYR A 229 1.41 -7.07 11.94
N ALA A 230 1.26 -7.59 13.17
CA ALA A 230 2.09 -7.14 14.30
C ALA A 230 2.12 -8.16 15.44
N GLY A 231 2.93 -7.87 16.46
CA GLY A 231 2.91 -8.57 17.73
C GLY A 231 3.17 -7.65 18.92
N ASN A 232 2.89 -8.15 20.13
CA ASN A 232 3.12 -7.47 21.40
C ASN A 232 4.11 -8.26 22.25
N GLN A 233 5.37 -7.78 22.33
CA GLN A 233 6.42 -8.45 23.10
C GLN A 233 6.14 -8.47 24.59
N THR A 234 5.52 -7.42 25.14
CA THR A 234 5.26 -7.33 26.58
C THR A 234 4.15 -8.30 26.98
N GLU A 235 3.09 -8.37 26.17
CA GLU A 235 1.91 -9.17 26.48
C GLU A 235 1.92 -10.55 25.81
N GLN A 236 2.97 -10.87 25.05
CA GLN A 236 3.25 -12.18 24.45
C GLN A 236 2.09 -12.70 23.58
N TYR A 237 1.65 -11.88 22.62
CA TYR A 237 0.69 -12.28 21.60
C TYR A 237 0.99 -11.65 20.23
N ASN A 238 0.43 -12.24 19.18
CA ASN A 238 0.48 -11.68 17.83
C ASN A 238 -0.90 -11.23 17.37
N ILE A 239 -0.93 -10.35 16.37
CA ILE A 239 -2.11 -9.57 15.97
C ILE A 239 -2.37 -9.75 14.47
N ALA A 240 -3.65 -9.89 14.11
CA ALA A 240 -4.11 -9.89 12.72
C ALA A 240 -5.38 -9.05 12.52
N ARG A 241 -5.52 -8.52 11.30
CA ARG A 241 -6.72 -7.83 10.81
C ARG A 241 -7.68 -8.86 10.22
N LEU A 242 -8.89 -8.96 10.76
CA LEU A 242 -9.95 -9.81 10.21
C LEU A 242 -10.37 -9.37 8.80
N ILE A 243 -10.79 -10.33 7.98
CA ILE A 243 -11.44 -10.01 6.71
C ILE A 243 -12.90 -9.63 6.97
N THR A 244 -13.19 -8.34 6.90
CA THR A 244 -14.52 -7.75 7.10
C THR A 244 -15.03 -7.12 5.79
N PRO A 245 -16.31 -6.66 5.71
CA PRO A 245 -16.87 -6.14 4.44
C PRO A 245 -16.10 -4.96 3.82
N ASP A 246 -15.46 -4.11 4.62
CA ASP A 246 -14.55 -3.05 4.15
C ASP A 246 -13.32 -3.60 3.41
N VAL A 247 -12.77 -4.73 3.88
CA VAL A 247 -11.68 -5.42 3.18
C VAL A 247 -12.17 -6.02 1.86
N GLN A 248 -13.41 -6.53 1.82
CA GLN A 248 -13.99 -7.01 0.55
C GLN A 248 -14.17 -5.86 -0.44
N GLN A 249 -14.67 -4.71 0.01
CA GLN A 249 -14.79 -3.51 -0.81
C GLN A 249 -13.43 -3.03 -1.33
N LEU A 250 -12.37 -3.12 -0.52
CA LEU A 250 -10.99 -2.84 -0.92
C LEU A 250 -10.51 -3.80 -2.03
N ILE A 251 -10.81 -5.09 -1.92
CA ILE A 251 -10.46 -6.08 -2.96
C ILE A 251 -11.24 -5.80 -4.25
N GLU A 252 -12.53 -5.49 -4.13
CA GLU A 252 -13.39 -5.16 -5.26
C GLU A 252 -12.96 -3.88 -5.97
N SER A 253 -12.55 -2.85 -5.23
CA SER A 253 -12.10 -1.57 -5.81
C SER A 253 -10.92 -1.79 -6.75
N VAL A 254 -9.90 -2.52 -6.27
CA VAL A 254 -8.69 -2.86 -7.05
C VAL A 254 -9.00 -3.77 -8.25
N ASN A 255 -10.06 -4.57 -8.19
CA ASN A 255 -10.47 -5.40 -9.32
C ASN A 255 -11.26 -4.61 -10.38
N SER A 256 -12.02 -3.59 -9.97
CA SER A 256 -12.89 -2.79 -10.84
C SER A 256 -12.18 -1.68 -11.61
N THR A 257 -11.02 -1.22 -11.12
CA THR A 257 -10.24 -0.10 -11.70
C THR A 257 -9.18 -0.55 -12.71
N SER A 258 -9.19 -1.83 -13.09
CA SER A 258 -8.18 -2.43 -13.98
C SER A 258 -8.19 -1.77 -15.37
N GLY A 259 -7.35 -0.76 -15.55
CA GLY A 259 -7.19 0.00 -16.79
C GLY A 259 -7.18 1.51 -16.59
N ALA A 260 -7.81 2.06 -15.56
CA ALA A 260 -7.93 3.50 -15.41
C ALA A 260 -6.56 4.16 -15.16
N VAL A 261 -6.26 5.26 -15.87
CA VAL A 261 -5.19 6.19 -15.53
C VAL A 261 -5.83 7.50 -15.08
N TYR A 262 -5.70 7.80 -13.80
CA TYR A 262 -6.20 9.01 -13.16
C TYR A 262 -5.26 10.18 -13.41
N ARG A 263 -5.83 11.37 -13.62
CA ARG A 263 -5.09 12.64 -13.60
C ARG A 263 -5.49 13.43 -12.37
N VAL A 264 -4.50 13.83 -11.59
CA VAL A 264 -4.71 14.70 -10.43
C VAL A 264 -3.86 15.96 -10.59
N TYR A 265 -4.41 17.10 -10.20
CA TYR A 265 -3.81 18.41 -10.34
C TYR A 265 -3.44 19.00 -8.98
N ASN A 266 -2.20 19.46 -8.82
CA ASN A 266 -1.76 20.17 -7.63
C ASN A 266 -1.99 21.68 -7.79
N PRO A 267 -2.95 22.29 -7.08
CA PRO A 267 -3.23 23.72 -7.20
C PRO A 267 -2.09 24.62 -6.67
N ASN A 268 -1.17 24.08 -5.87
CA ASN A 268 -0.06 24.85 -5.30
C ASN A 268 1.13 24.95 -6.26
N SER A 269 1.44 23.88 -7.00
CA SER A 269 2.57 23.85 -7.95
C SER A 269 2.14 24.07 -9.40
N GLY A 270 0.86 23.84 -9.71
CA GLY A 270 0.35 23.83 -11.08
C GLY A 270 0.58 22.51 -11.82
N TRP A 271 1.14 21.48 -11.17
CA TRP A 271 1.55 20.24 -11.84
C TRP A 271 0.48 19.17 -11.85
N HIS A 272 0.53 18.34 -12.89
CA HIS A 272 -0.30 17.14 -13.02
C HIS A 272 0.48 15.87 -12.67
N HIS A 273 -0.21 14.92 -12.05
CA HIS A 273 0.28 13.56 -11.81
C HIS A 273 -0.65 12.54 -12.45
N TYR A 274 -0.06 11.48 -13.03
CA TYR A 274 -0.78 10.42 -13.72
C TYR A 274 -0.49 9.07 -13.07
N THR A 275 -1.55 8.36 -12.71
CA THR A 275 -1.41 7.10 -11.97
C THR A 275 -2.51 6.12 -12.29
N SER A 276 -2.17 4.82 -12.36
CA SER A 276 -3.17 3.75 -12.38
C SER A 276 -3.54 3.24 -10.99
N SER A 277 -2.89 3.76 -9.93
CA SER A 277 -3.23 3.41 -8.56
C SER A 277 -4.34 4.33 -8.05
N LEU A 278 -5.51 3.75 -7.76
CA LEU A 278 -6.61 4.45 -7.13
C LEU A 278 -6.18 5.05 -5.78
N GLY A 279 -5.31 4.38 -5.05
CA GLY A 279 -4.81 4.76 -3.74
C GLY A 279 -3.80 5.88 -3.78
N GLU A 280 -2.88 5.88 -4.74
CA GLU A 280 -2.00 7.02 -4.98
C GLU A 280 -2.84 8.26 -5.31
N LYS A 281 -3.85 8.10 -6.18
CA LYS A 281 -4.81 9.19 -6.49
C LYS A 281 -5.58 9.65 -5.24
N ASN A 282 -6.20 8.74 -4.49
CA ASN A 282 -6.95 9.06 -3.27
C ASN A 282 -6.07 9.75 -2.23
N HIS A 283 -4.83 9.29 -2.09
CA HIS A 283 -3.84 9.87 -1.20
C HIS A 283 -3.49 11.30 -1.61
N LEU A 284 -3.17 11.55 -2.89
CA LEU A 284 -2.89 12.90 -3.38
C LEU A 284 -4.08 13.84 -3.18
N VAL A 285 -5.30 13.36 -3.42
CA VAL A 285 -6.54 14.12 -3.15
C VAL A 285 -6.68 14.45 -1.66
N SER A 286 -6.36 13.51 -0.76
CA SER A 286 -6.35 13.76 0.68
C SER A 286 -5.33 14.82 1.11
N LEU A 287 -4.26 15.02 0.33
CA LEU A 287 -3.28 16.09 0.50
C LEU A 287 -3.69 17.42 -0.15
N GLY A 288 -4.92 17.52 -0.67
CA GLY A 288 -5.46 18.74 -1.27
C GLY A 288 -5.25 18.88 -2.77
N TRP A 289 -4.81 17.81 -3.46
CA TRP A 289 -4.81 17.79 -4.92
C TRP A 289 -6.24 17.65 -5.44
N LYS A 290 -6.48 18.17 -6.64
CA LYS A 290 -7.78 18.08 -7.32
C LYS A 290 -7.82 16.83 -8.17
N ASP A 291 -8.82 15.98 -7.93
CA ASP A 291 -9.17 14.87 -8.84
C ASP A 291 -9.75 15.44 -10.14
N GLU A 292 -9.11 15.15 -11.26
CA GLU A 292 -9.61 15.51 -12.60
C GLU A 292 -10.24 14.32 -13.32
N GLY A 293 -10.34 13.18 -12.65
CA GLY A 293 -10.96 11.96 -13.15
C GLY A 293 -10.02 11.07 -13.96
N ILE A 294 -10.63 10.16 -14.72
CA ILE A 294 -9.92 9.25 -15.61
C ILE A 294 -9.47 10.04 -16.84
N ALA A 295 -8.15 10.12 -17.04
CA ALA A 295 -7.56 10.77 -18.19
C ALA A 295 -7.64 9.88 -19.43
N TRP A 296 -7.41 8.57 -19.25
CA TRP A 296 -7.58 7.54 -20.27
C TRP A 296 -7.56 6.13 -19.65
N GLU A 297 -7.87 5.13 -20.47
CA GLU A 297 -7.66 3.72 -20.16
C GLU A 297 -6.30 3.25 -20.69
N ALA A 298 -5.50 2.65 -19.81
CA ALA A 298 -4.24 1.98 -20.13
C ALA A 298 -4.50 0.73 -20.98
N GLY A 299 -3.64 0.54 -21.98
CA GLY A 299 -3.59 -0.68 -22.77
C GLY A 299 -2.86 -1.81 -22.05
N ASN A 300 -2.32 -2.74 -22.84
CA ASN A 300 -1.63 -3.94 -22.35
C ASN A 300 -0.42 -4.32 -23.22
N ASN A 301 0.07 -3.40 -24.07
CA ASN A 301 1.05 -3.72 -25.11
C ASN A 301 2.45 -3.22 -24.76
N VAL A 302 2.66 -1.89 -24.74
CA VAL A 302 4.00 -1.30 -24.57
C VAL A 302 4.12 -0.65 -23.19
N PRO A 303 5.14 -0.95 -22.37
CA PRO A 303 5.28 -0.34 -21.05
C PRO A 303 5.49 1.18 -21.14
N VAL A 304 4.79 1.93 -20.28
CA VAL A 304 5.04 3.35 -20.05
C VAL A 304 5.81 3.50 -18.74
N HIS A 305 7.05 3.95 -18.87
CA HIS A 305 7.99 4.15 -17.78
C HIS A 305 7.72 5.47 -17.06
N ARG A 306 7.62 5.46 -15.72
CA ARG A 306 7.57 6.65 -14.88
C ARG A 306 8.95 6.96 -14.35
N LEU A 307 9.35 8.23 -14.44
CA LEU A 307 10.57 8.75 -13.84
C LEU A 307 10.23 9.95 -12.96
N TYR A 308 10.91 10.04 -11.82
CA TYR A 308 10.79 11.13 -10.86
C TYR A 308 12.09 11.93 -10.82
N ASN A 309 11.99 13.25 -10.90
CA ASN A 309 13.12 14.15 -10.72
C ASN A 309 13.21 14.62 -9.26
N PRO A 310 14.19 14.16 -8.47
CA PRO A 310 14.30 14.52 -7.07
C PRO A 310 14.63 16.01 -6.83
N ASN A 311 15.13 16.72 -7.85
CA ASN A 311 15.54 18.11 -7.69
C ASN A 311 14.36 19.10 -7.76
N ASN A 312 13.28 18.72 -8.43
CA ASN A 312 12.13 19.59 -8.63
C ASN A 312 10.77 18.89 -8.46
N GLY A 313 10.72 17.59 -8.20
CA GLY A 313 9.47 16.87 -7.97
C GLY A 313 8.70 16.46 -9.24
N HIS A 314 9.27 16.67 -10.43
CA HIS A 314 8.57 16.39 -11.69
C HIS A 314 8.50 14.90 -11.98
N HIS A 315 7.38 14.48 -12.57
CA HIS A 315 7.25 13.16 -13.17
C HIS A 315 7.33 13.24 -14.69
N PHE A 316 7.86 12.18 -15.28
CA PHE A 316 7.98 12.01 -16.71
C PHE A 316 7.56 10.61 -17.11
N TYR A 317 6.79 10.52 -18.21
CA TYR A 317 6.20 9.28 -18.71
C TYR A 317 6.62 9.05 -20.15
N THR A 318 7.18 7.88 -20.43
CA THR A 318 7.67 7.53 -21.76
C THR A 318 7.65 6.04 -22.06
N THR A 319 7.39 5.68 -23.32
CA THR A 319 7.60 4.32 -23.85
C THR A 319 9.03 4.13 -24.38
N ASN A 320 9.79 5.22 -24.53
CA ASN A 320 11.13 5.20 -25.10
C ASN A 320 12.16 4.84 -24.03
N THR A 321 12.75 3.66 -24.16
CA THR A 321 13.76 3.16 -23.23
C THR A 321 15.04 4.00 -23.23
N ALA A 322 15.45 4.55 -24.38
CA ALA A 322 16.64 5.40 -24.47
C ALA A 322 16.44 6.77 -23.80
N GLU A 323 15.22 7.32 -23.87
CA GLU A 323 14.85 8.55 -23.14
C GLU A 323 14.86 8.32 -21.63
N LYS A 324 14.24 7.21 -21.19
CA LYS A 324 14.27 6.76 -19.80
C LYS A 324 15.72 6.55 -19.32
N ASP A 325 16.57 5.83 -20.07
CA ASP A 325 17.97 5.57 -19.69
C ASP A 325 18.80 6.86 -19.61
N SER A 326 18.55 7.82 -20.51
CA SER A 326 19.24 9.12 -20.51
C SER A 326 18.85 9.99 -19.30
N LEU A 327 17.56 10.00 -18.93
CA LEU A 327 17.08 10.71 -17.74
C LEU A 327 17.64 10.06 -16.46
N VAL A 328 17.69 8.73 -16.38
CA VAL A 328 18.32 8.03 -15.26
C VAL A 328 19.81 8.39 -15.16
N ALA A 329 20.54 8.42 -16.28
CA ALA A 329 21.96 8.81 -16.30
C ALA A 329 22.20 10.26 -15.83
N THR A 330 21.19 11.13 -15.89
CA THR A 330 21.25 12.53 -15.43
C THR A 330 20.67 12.72 -14.01
N GLY A 331 20.36 11.63 -13.30
CA GLY A 331 19.97 11.66 -11.89
C GLY A 331 18.48 11.58 -11.63
N TRP A 332 17.64 11.36 -12.66
CA TRP A 332 16.24 11.02 -12.43
C TRP A 332 16.11 9.61 -11.84
N LYS A 333 15.14 9.42 -10.96
CA LYS A 333 14.81 8.13 -10.37
C LYS A 333 13.81 7.41 -11.27
N TYR A 334 14.15 6.23 -11.76
CA TYR A 334 13.17 5.36 -12.42
C TYR A 334 12.22 4.75 -11.38
N GLU A 335 10.91 4.89 -11.61
CA GLU A 335 9.83 4.46 -10.71
C GLU A 335 8.97 3.35 -11.32
N ASN A 336 9.53 2.61 -12.27
CA ASN A 336 8.94 1.43 -12.91
C ASN A 336 7.96 1.72 -14.04
N ILE A 337 7.27 0.67 -14.46
CA ILE A 337 6.18 0.74 -15.42
C ILE A 337 4.97 1.30 -14.66
N ALA A 338 4.54 2.51 -14.98
CA ALA A 338 3.34 3.09 -14.39
C ALA A 338 2.08 2.43 -14.94
N PHE A 339 2.04 2.17 -16.24
CA PHE A 339 0.94 1.51 -16.94
C PHE A 339 1.43 1.07 -18.33
N TYR A 340 0.54 0.50 -19.15
CA TYR A 340 0.86 0.08 -20.51
C TYR A 340 0.11 0.93 -21.53
N SER A 341 0.78 1.24 -22.64
CA SER A 341 0.19 1.79 -23.85
C SER A 341 -0.61 0.72 -24.59
N GLY A 342 -1.69 1.13 -25.24
CA GLY A 342 -2.43 0.34 -26.23
C GLY A 342 -2.10 0.79 -27.65
N ASP A 343 -3.09 0.73 -28.54
CA ASP A 343 -2.96 1.01 -29.98
C ASP A 343 -4.04 1.96 -30.53
N ASN A 344 -4.92 2.49 -29.68
CA ASN A 344 -6.13 3.20 -30.07
C ASN A 344 -5.95 4.73 -30.16
N LEU A 345 -6.27 5.50 -29.10
CA LEU A 345 -6.20 6.95 -29.12
C LEU A 345 -4.80 7.45 -28.76
N GLU A 346 -4.34 8.51 -29.42
CA GLU A 346 -3.04 9.13 -29.14
C GLU A 346 -3.08 9.95 -27.85
N VAL A 347 -2.06 9.79 -27.01
CA VAL A 347 -1.78 10.65 -25.87
C VAL A 347 -0.65 11.61 -26.26
N PHE A 348 -0.98 12.89 -26.37
CA PHE A 348 -0.08 13.97 -26.73
C PHE A 348 0.76 14.39 -25.52
N ARG A 349 2.06 14.64 -25.73
CA ARG A 349 2.96 15.21 -24.72
C ARG A 349 3.29 16.66 -25.07
N LEU A 350 3.16 17.53 -24.08
CA LEU A 350 3.50 18.94 -24.18
C LEU A 350 4.44 19.35 -23.06
N TYR A 351 5.40 20.20 -23.36
CA TYR A 351 6.39 20.73 -22.42
C TYR A 351 6.13 22.21 -22.15
N ASN A 352 6.06 22.58 -20.87
CA ASN A 352 6.01 23.98 -20.45
C ASN A 352 7.43 24.51 -20.24
N PRO A 353 7.96 25.41 -21.09
CA PRO A 353 9.32 25.92 -20.94
C PRO A 353 9.52 26.82 -19.71
N ASN A 354 8.44 27.34 -19.11
CA ASN A 354 8.52 28.23 -17.95
C ASN A 354 8.56 27.46 -16.62
N THR A 355 7.89 26.30 -16.56
CA THR A 355 7.80 25.51 -15.33
C THR A 355 8.62 24.22 -15.39
N GLY A 356 8.89 23.69 -16.59
CA GLY A 356 9.49 22.39 -16.81
C GLY A 356 8.50 21.22 -16.77
N GLU A 357 7.19 21.50 -16.67
CA GLU A 357 6.14 20.49 -16.61
C GLU A 357 5.97 19.77 -17.94
N HIS A 358 5.70 18.46 -17.88
CA HIS A 358 5.20 17.69 -19.01
C HIS A 358 3.72 17.37 -18.78
N PHE A 359 2.90 17.72 -19.77
CA PHE A 359 1.46 17.51 -19.74
C PHE A 359 1.05 16.47 -20.78
N TYR A 360 0.12 15.59 -20.40
CA TYR A 360 -0.31 14.44 -21.19
C TYR A 360 -1.82 14.47 -21.39
N THR A 361 -2.27 14.44 -22.64
CA THR A 361 -3.70 14.50 -22.94
C THR A 361 -4.09 13.78 -24.21
N VAL A 362 -5.28 13.18 -24.20
CA VAL A 362 -5.97 12.68 -25.41
C VAL A 362 -6.77 13.78 -26.10
N ASN A 363 -6.98 14.93 -25.44
CA ASN A 363 -7.85 15.98 -25.92
C ASN A 363 -7.09 16.95 -26.85
N TYR A 364 -7.46 16.92 -28.14
CA TYR A 364 -6.87 17.80 -29.15
C TYR A 364 -7.10 19.30 -28.89
N LEU A 365 -8.21 19.68 -28.24
CA LEU A 365 -8.49 21.07 -27.89
C LEU A 365 -7.58 21.55 -26.76
N GLU A 366 -7.34 20.70 -25.77
CA GLU A 366 -6.41 20.99 -24.66
C GLU A 366 -4.99 21.14 -25.18
N ARG A 367 -4.54 20.22 -26.04
CA ARG A 367 -3.26 20.32 -26.75
C ARG A 367 -3.14 21.64 -27.54
N ASN A 368 -4.13 21.95 -28.37
CA ASN A 368 -4.10 23.15 -29.22
C ASN A 368 -4.11 24.44 -28.38
N HIS A 369 -4.85 24.46 -27.27
CA HIS A 369 -4.86 25.59 -26.35
C HIS A 369 -3.47 25.78 -25.70
N LEU A 370 -2.86 24.71 -25.19
CA LEU A 370 -1.54 24.75 -24.58
C LEU A 370 -0.46 25.24 -25.55
N ILE A 371 -0.50 24.78 -26.81
CA ILE A 371 0.38 25.30 -27.89
C ILE A 371 0.16 26.81 -28.08
N ALA A 372 -1.10 27.26 -28.15
CA ALA A 372 -1.42 28.66 -28.36
C ALA A 372 -0.95 29.57 -27.20
N VAL A 373 -0.86 29.04 -25.98
CA VAL A 373 -0.32 29.76 -24.81
C VAL A 373 1.18 29.50 -24.58
N GLY A 374 1.88 28.94 -25.57
CA GLY A 374 3.35 28.90 -25.61
C GLY A 374 4.00 27.61 -25.12
N TRP A 375 3.25 26.53 -24.90
CA TRP A 375 3.83 25.22 -24.60
C TRP A 375 4.38 24.57 -25.86
N GLY A 376 5.50 23.84 -25.71
CA GLY A 376 6.10 23.07 -26.79
C GLY A 376 5.35 21.75 -27.00
N TYR A 377 4.90 21.47 -28.22
CA TYR A 377 4.34 20.16 -28.57
C TYR A 377 5.46 19.17 -28.90
N GLU A 378 5.54 18.07 -28.16
CA GLU A 378 6.61 17.07 -28.31
C GLU A 378 6.18 15.82 -29.09
N GLY A 379 4.92 15.78 -29.55
CA GLY A 379 4.39 14.67 -30.33
C GLY A 379 3.49 13.72 -29.51
N VAL A 380 3.31 12.52 -30.05
CA VAL A 380 2.57 11.43 -29.42
C VAL A 380 3.53 10.65 -28.52
N ALA A 381 3.25 10.60 -27.23
CA ALA A 381 4.09 9.85 -26.28
C ALA A 381 3.75 8.35 -26.23
N PHE A 382 2.46 8.03 -26.32
CA PHE A 382 1.91 6.67 -26.29
C PHE A 382 0.43 6.69 -26.71
N LYS A 383 -0.23 5.53 -26.64
CA LYS A 383 -1.64 5.38 -26.99
C LYS A 383 -2.45 4.72 -25.87
N THR A 384 -3.75 4.99 -25.85
CA THR A 384 -4.71 4.37 -24.94
C THR A 384 -5.02 2.93 -25.36
N LYS A 385 -5.74 2.21 -24.49
CA LYS A 385 -6.37 0.92 -24.78
C LYS A 385 -7.22 0.94 -26.06
#